data_AF-A0A7K3VRP2-F1
#
_entry.id   AF-A0A7K3VRP2-F1
#
_cell.length_a   1.000
_cell.length_b   1.000
_cell.length_c   1.000
_cell.angle_alpha   90.00
_cell.angle_beta   90.00
_cell.angle_gamma   90.00
#
_symmetry.space_group_name_H-M   'P 1'
#
loop_
_entity.id
_entity.type
_entity.pdbx_description
1 polymer ?
#
loop_
_entity_poly.entity_id
_entity_poly.type
_entity_poly.pdbx_seq_one_letter_code
_entity_poly.pdbx_strand_id
1 'polypeptide(L)'
;MQDLDQALLKQFRTQVRTTGSGQFQDPSLPYLITIKPSKDGHTIIIEDTRRRWWGRQLVKHEHGLDKHLEVVDNGPVAMAIMLLGMVVERKLPLG
;
A
#
# COMPACT_ATOMS: atom_id res chain seq x y z
N MET A 1 -5.30 -5.77 -13.90
CA MET A 1 -5.44 -5.17 -12.55
C MET A 1 -6.92 -4.95 -12.34
N GLN A 2 -7.54 -5.49 -11.29
CA GLN A 2 -8.96 -5.21 -11.01
C GLN A 2 -9.16 -3.70 -10.83
N ASP A 3 -10.27 -3.18 -11.32
CA ASP A 3 -10.63 -1.77 -11.16
C ASP A 3 -10.91 -1.50 -9.67
N LEU A 4 -9.93 -0.92 -8.99
CA LEU A 4 -10.09 -0.46 -7.61
C LEU A 4 -11.12 0.67 -7.56
N ASP A 5 -11.86 0.75 -6.46
CA ASP A 5 -12.80 1.85 -6.23
C ASP A 5 -12.06 3.20 -6.23
N GLN A 6 -12.36 4.01 -7.23
CA GLN A 6 -11.70 5.30 -7.46
C GLN A 6 -12.03 6.33 -6.37
N ALA A 7 -13.21 6.25 -5.75
CA ALA A 7 -13.58 7.14 -4.66
C ALA A 7 -12.77 6.81 -3.41
N LEU A 8 -12.64 5.52 -3.07
CA LEU A 8 -11.79 5.07 -1.97
C LEU A 8 -10.32 5.39 -2.21
N LEU A 9 -9.83 5.20 -3.44
CA LEU A 9 -8.46 5.53 -3.81
C LEU A 9 -8.17 7.04 -3.68
N LYS A 10 -9.13 7.89 -4.07
CA LYS A 10 -9.01 9.35 -3.90
C LYS A 10 -8.98 9.75 -2.42
N GLN A 11 -9.81 9.11 -1.58
CA GLN A 11 -9.79 9.34 -0.13
C GLN A 11 -8.45 8.92 0.47
N PHE A 12 -7.95 7.75 0.12
CA PHE A 12 -6.64 7.26 0.58
C PHE A 12 -5.50 8.19 0.19
N ARG A 13 -5.46 8.65 -1.07
CA ARG A 13 -4.50 9.68 -1.52
C ARG A 13 -4.57 10.95 -0.69
N THR A 14 -5.79 11.39 -0.35
CA THR A 14 -6.02 12.59 0.45
C THR A 14 -5.53 12.41 1.89
N GLN A 15 -5.77 11.25 2.51
CA GLN A 15 -5.30 10.94 3.86
C GLN A 15 -3.77 10.98 3.92
N VAL A 16 -3.10 10.27 3.00
CA VAL A 16 -1.64 10.18 2.96
C VAL A 16 -1.00 11.53 2.68
N ARG A 17 -1.57 12.32 1.76
CA ARG A 17 -1.08 13.68 1.48
C ARG A 17 -1.24 14.62 2.68
N THR A 18 -2.33 14.50 3.42
CA THR A 18 -2.64 15.42 4.53
C THR A 18 -1.90 15.05 5.82
N THR A 19 -1.73 13.76 6.08
CA THR A 19 -1.27 13.26 7.39
C THR A 19 0.02 12.43 7.33
N GLY A 20 0.53 12.13 6.13
CA GLY A 20 1.58 11.14 5.92
C GLY A 20 1.13 9.69 6.19
N SER A 21 -0.11 9.47 6.64
CA SER A 21 -0.67 8.16 6.93
C SER A 21 -1.96 7.92 6.14
N GLY A 22 -2.31 6.66 5.92
CA GLY A 22 -3.61 6.34 5.36
C GLY A 22 -3.89 4.84 5.37
N GLN A 23 -5.15 4.50 5.19
CA GLN A 23 -5.58 3.12 5.00
C GLN A 23 -6.44 2.98 3.75
N PHE A 24 -6.28 1.87 3.06
CA PHE A 24 -7.07 1.54 1.90
C PHE A 24 -7.48 0.07 1.96
N GLN A 25 -8.77 -0.16 1.88
CA GLN A 25 -9.36 -1.49 1.78
C GLN A 25 -10.48 -1.42 0.73
N ASP A 26 -10.27 -2.13 -0.38
CA ASP A 26 -11.29 -2.28 -1.39
C ASP A 26 -12.23 -3.44 -1.01
N PRO A 27 -13.56 -3.27 -1.02
CA PRO A 27 -14.50 -4.34 -0.67
C PRO A 27 -14.39 -5.58 -1.55
N SER A 28 -13.88 -5.45 -2.78
CA SER A 28 -13.67 -6.57 -3.71
C SER A 28 -12.44 -7.42 -3.36
N LEU A 29 -11.58 -6.94 -2.45
CA LEU A 29 -10.31 -7.56 -2.11
C LEU A 29 -10.19 -7.83 -0.60
N PRO A 30 -9.66 -9.00 -0.21
CA PRO A 30 -9.42 -9.33 1.20
C PRO A 30 -8.11 -8.70 1.73
N TYR A 31 -7.77 -7.49 1.28
CA TYR A 31 -6.48 -6.86 1.59
C TYR A 31 -6.67 -5.48 2.20
N LEU A 32 -5.93 -5.22 3.28
CA LEU A 32 -5.81 -3.90 3.88
C LEU A 32 -4.41 -3.37 3.61
N ILE A 33 -4.35 -2.21 2.96
CA ILE A 33 -3.14 -1.42 2.83
C ILE A 33 -3.10 -0.41 3.97
N THR A 34 -1.96 -0.28 4.64
CA THR A 34 -1.69 0.78 5.59
C THR A 34 -0.38 1.48 5.23
N ILE A 35 -0.41 2.81 5.14
CA ILE A 35 0.77 3.66 4.99
C ILE A 35 0.94 4.45 6.29
N LYS A 36 2.16 4.49 6.82
CA LYS A 36 2.53 5.27 8.00
C LYS A 36 3.85 6.00 7.75
N PRO A 37 4.07 7.18 8.35
CA PRO A 37 5.36 7.81 8.39
C PRO A 37 6.39 6.90 9.08
N SER A 38 7.59 6.88 8.54
CA SER A 38 8.77 6.27 9.17
C SER A 38 9.90 7.30 9.23
N LYS A 39 11.00 6.97 9.93
CA LYS A 39 12.15 7.88 10.04
C LYS A 39 12.72 8.26 8.68
N ASP A 40 12.65 7.32 7.73
CA ASP A 40 13.27 7.43 6.42
C ASP A 40 12.27 7.77 5.31
N GLY A 41 10.98 7.93 5.64
CA GLY A 41 9.91 8.22 4.68
C GLY A 41 8.58 7.62 5.10
N HIS A 42 8.17 6.53 4.43
CA HIS A 42 6.90 5.86 4.69
C HIS A 42 7.05 4.34 4.76
N THR A 43 6.46 3.72 5.77
CA THR A 43 6.24 2.27 5.81
C THR A 43 4.91 1.95 5.14
N ILE A 44 4.94 1.03 4.18
CA ILE A 44 3.77 0.46 3.51
C ILE A 44 3.59 -0.97 4.02
N ILE A 45 2.39 -1.29 4.50
CA ILE A 45 2.03 -2.61 5.02
C ILE A 45 0.83 -3.12 4.24
N ILE A 46 0.87 -4.38 3.80
CA ILE A 46 -0.28 -5.07 3.21
C ILE A 46 -0.62 -6.28 4.05
N GLU A 47 -1.87 -6.39 4.45
CA GLU A 47 -2.41 -7.45 5.28
C GLU A 47 -3.52 -8.23 4.58
N ASP A 48 -3.55 -9.56 4.70
CA ASP A 48 -4.70 -10.39 4.33
C ASP A 48 -5.71 -10.40 5.48
N THR A 49 -6.85 -9.75 5.29
CA THR A 49 -7.88 -9.58 6.33
C THR A 49 -8.61 -10.87 6.67
N ARG A 50 -8.45 -11.94 5.88
CA ARG A 50 -9.01 -13.27 6.17
C ARG A 50 -8.14 -14.08 7.13
N ARG A 51 -6.87 -13.70 7.29
CA ARG A 51 -5.92 -14.43 8.14
C ARG A 51 -5.99 -13.93 9.58
N ARG A 52 -5.71 -14.84 10.51
CA ARG A 52 -5.49 -14.50 11.93
C ARG A 52 -4.22 -13.66 12.07
N TRP A 53 -4.02 -13.04 13.23
CA TRP A 53 -2.89 -12.14 13.48
C TRP A 53 -1.53 -12.76 13.10
N TRP A 54 -1.35 -14.08 13.29
CA TRP A 54 -0.21 -14.81 12.75
C TRP A 54 -0.32 -14.96 11.22
N GLY A 55 0.69 -14.49 10.48
CA GLY A 55 0.73 -14.60 9.01
C GLY A 55 -0.24 -13.70 8.25
N ARG A 56 -0.85 -12.71 8.93
CA ARG A 56 -1.70 -11.66 8.33
C ARG A 56 -0.91 -10.67 7.50
N GLN A 57 0.26 -10.24 7.97
CA GLN A 57 1.13 -9.34 7.23
C GLN A 57 1.77 -10.09 6.06
N LEU A 58 1.48 -9.64 4.83
CA LEU A 58 2.05 -10.20 3.60
C LEU A 58 3.25 -9.38 3.13
N VAL A 59 3.18 -8.05 3.29
CA VAL A 59 4.21 -7.12 2.83
C VAL A 59 4.46 -6.09 3.91
N LYS A 60 5.74 -5.77 4.11
CA LYS A 60 6.20 -4.56 4.77
C LYS A 60 7.31 -3.96 3.92
N HIS A 61 7.12 -2.74 3.43
CA HIS A 61 8.06 -2.07 2.53
C HIS A 61 8.33 -0.64 2.99
N GLU A 62 9.60 -0.24 3.02
CA GLU A 62 10.00 1.14 3.31
C GLU A 62 10.20 1.93 2.01
N HIS A 63 9.38 2.96 1.84
CA HIS A 63 9.47 3.93 0.77
C HIS A 63 10.24 5.16 1.30
N GLY A 64 11.52 5.24 0.94
CA GLY A 64 12.42 6.30 1.39
C GLY A 64 12.16 7.66 0.73
N LEU A 65 12.43 8.76 1.46
CA LEU A 65 12.32 10.13 0.97
C LEU A 65 13.22 10.41 -0.24
N ASP A 66 14.38 9.76 -0.31
CA ASP A 66 15.37 9.99 -1.37
C ASP A 66 15.05 9.25 -2.68
N LYS A 67 14.01 8.41 -2.71
CA LYS A 67 13.59 7.66 -3.92
C LYS A 67 12.80 8.53 -4.92
N HIS A 68 13.04 9.84 -4.92
CA HIS A 68 12.45 10.83 -5.82
C HIS A 68 13.02 10.80 -7.26
N LEU A 69 13.98 9.93 -7.56
CA LEU A 69 14.65 9.91 -8.85
C LEU A 69 13.83 9.17 -9.93
N GLU A 70 13.36 9.98 -10.87
CA GLU A 70 13.26 9.68 -12.31
C GLU A 70 12.22 8.62 -12.69
N VAL A 71 10.96 9.04 -12.65
CA VAL A 71 9.93 8.92 -13.70
C VAL A 71 8.58 9.08 -12.99
N VAL A 72 8.08 10.31 -12.95
CA VAL A 72 6.67 10.71 -12.76
C VAL A 72 5.89 10.01 -11.60
N ASP A 73 5.64 10.76 -10.53
CA ASP A 73 4.48 10.64 -9.62
C ASP A 73 4.27 9.43 -8.69
N ASN A 74 5.15 8.43 -8.62
CA ASN A 74 4.83 7.25 -7.80
C ASN A 74 5.20 7.37 -6.30
N GLY A 75 4.61 8.35 -5.61
CA GLY A 75 4.67 8.49 -4.16
C GLY A 75 4.17 7.25 -3.39
N PRO A 76 4.17 7.27 -2.04
CA PRO A 76 3.93 6.06 -1.23
C PRO A 76 2.62 5.34 -1.54
N VAL A 77 1.59 6.07 -2.00
CA VAL A 77 0.32 5.49 -2.46
C VAL A 77 0.48 4.65 -3.72
N ALA A 78 1.18 5.14 -4.75
CA ALA A 78 1.35 4.40 -6.00
C ALA A 78 2.17 3.13 -5.78
N MET A 79 3.23 3.22 -4.97
CA MET A 79 4.00 2.06 -4.52
C MET A 79 3.12 1.04 -3.81
N ALA A 80 2.22 1.49 -2.93
CA ALA A 80 1.30 0.61 -2.24
C ALA A 80 0.30 -0.09 -3.17
N ILE A 81 -0.22 0.61 -4.19
CA ILE A 81 -1.11 0.00 -5.20
C ILE A 81 -0.35 -1.01 -6.07
N MET A 82 0.89 -0.70 -6.46
CA MET A 82 1.73 -1.64 -7.19
C MET A 82 1.99 -2.91 -6.37
N LEU A 83 2.35 -2.78 -5.09
CA LEU A 83 2.56 -3.90 -4.19
C LEU A 83 1.26 -4.71 -3.99
N LEU A 84 0.11 -4.06 -3.88
CA LEU A 84 -1.19 -4.74 -3.84
C LEU A 84 -1.43 -5.55 -5.12
N GLY A 85 -1.14 -4.99 -6.30
CA GLY A 85 -1.21 -5.69 -7.57
C GLY A 85 -0.34 -6.96 -7.57
N MET A 86 0.88 -6.88 -7.06
CA MET A 86 1.78 -8.04 -6.95
C MET A 86 1.25 -9.09 -5.97
N VAL A 87 0.64 -8.69 -4.84
CA VAL A 87 -0.03 -9.59 -3.89
C VAL A 87 -1.18 -10.33 -4.58
N VAL A 88 -2.06 -9.60 -5.26
CA VAL A 88 -3.23 -10.15 -5.95
C VAL A 88 -2.82 -11.14 -7.04
N GLU A 89 -1.79 -10.80 -7.80
CA GLU A 89 -1.24 -11.66 -8.86
C GLU A 89 -0.35 -12.80 -8.33
N ARG A 90 -0.16 -12.90 -7.00
CA ARG A 90 0.74 -13.87 -6.33
C ARG A 90 2.18 -13.83 -6.85
N LYS A 91 2.64 -12.66 -7.30
CA LYS A 91 3.98 -12.44 -7.88
C LYS A 91 5.02 -12.00 -6.87
N LEU A 92 4.67 -11.89 -5.59
CA LEU A 92 5.66 -11.58 -4.56
C LEU A 92 6.43 -12.86 -4.19
N PRO A 93 7.77 -12.79 -4.09
CA PRO A 93 8.50 -13.80 -3.35
C PRO A 93 8.05 -13.70 -1.90
N LEU A 94 7.17 -14.62 -1.49
CA LEU A 94 6.84 -14.82 -0.09
C LEU A 94 8.13 -15.34 0.55
N GLY A 95 8.82 -14.47 1.28
CA GLY A 95 9.96 -14.84 2.11
C GLY A 95 9.56 -15.76 3.24
#